data_AF-A0A7W0GZ11-F1
#
_entry.id   AF-A0A7W0GZ11-F1
#
_cell.length_a   1.000
_cell.length_b   1.000
_cell.length_c   1.000
_cell.angle_alpha   90.00
_cell.angle_beta   90.00
_cell.angle_gamma   90.00
#
_symmetry.space_group_name_H-M   'P 1'
#
loop_
_entity.id
_entity.type
_entity.pdbx_description
1 polymer ?
#
loop_
_entity_poly.entity_id
_entity_poly.type
_entity_poly.pdbx_seq_one_letter_code
_entity_poly.pdbx_strand_id
1 'polypeptide(L)'
;SQKAQLATIGAAFAALLSVFNIAGRISWASLSAYLGRKRTYAVFFALGTVLYALAPWAGRLGSVALFVVLFCVILTMYGGGFATIPAYLADIFGTQFVGAIHGRLLTAWSAAGILGPVLVNYLREYQIDRGVPAAQAYNVTMYVLAALLVAGFLCNLAIRPVAERWFMSDAEVERERASLRRVIA
;
A
#
# COMPACT_ATOMS: atom_id res chain seq x y z
N SER A 1 -3.19 18.14 31.05
CA SER A 1 -1.81 18.27 30.54
C SER A 1 -1.84 18.35 29.02
N GLN A 2 -1.06 19.25 28.41
CA GLN A 2 -0.95 19.42 26.95
C GLN A 2 -0.58 18.10 26.23
N LYS A 3 0.26 17.26 26.86
CA LYS A 3 0.65 15.95 26.34
C LYS A 3 -0.54 14.98 26.22
N ALA A 4 -1.45 15.00 27.20
CA ALA A 4 -2.65 14.15 27.18
C ALA A 4 -3.60 14.56 26.05
N GLN A 5 -3.78 15.86 25.82
CA GLN A 5 -4.61 16.37 24.73
C GLN A 5 -4.04 15.98 23.35
N LEU A 6 -2.72 16.12 23.15
CA LEU A 6 -2.05 15.69 21.91
C LEU A 6 -2.18 14.18 21.70
N ALA A 7 -2.04 13.37 22.75
CA ALA A 7 -2.22 11.93 22.68
C ALA A 7 -3.65 11.55 22.27
N THR A 8 -4.66 12.21 22.86
CA THR A 8 -6.08 11.98 22.50
C THR A 8 -6.36 12.33 21.04
N ILE A 9 -5.86 13.47 20.55
CA ILE A 9 -6.01 13.87 19.15
C ILE A 9 -5.34 12.86 18.21
N GLY A 10 -4.13 12.43 18.54
CA GLY A 10 -3.40 11.43 17.76
C GLY A 10 -4.13 10.08 17.71
N ALA A 11 -4.66 9.62 18.84
CA ALA A 11 -5.44 8.39 18.93
C ALA A 11 -6.75 8.48 18.13
N ALA A 12 -7.47 9.60 18.23
CA ALA A 12 -8.69 9.83 17.46
C ALA A 12 -8.41 9.86 15.95
N PHE A 13 -7.31 10.49 15.54
CA PHE A 13 -6.88 10.49 14.14
C PHE A 13 -6.53 9.09 13.66
N ALA A 14 -5.75 8.31 14.43
CA ALA A 14 -5.43 6.93 14.09
C ALA A 14 -6.69 6.04 13.99
N ALA A 15 -7.65 6.22 14.91
CA ALA A 15 -8.92 5.50 14.88
C ALA A 15 -9.73 5.84 13.62
N LEU A 16 -9.82 7.12 13.26
CA LEU A 16 -10.47 7.57 12.02
C LEU A 16 -9.82 6.92 10.80
N LEU A 17 -8.49 6.97 10.70
CA LEU A 17 -7.74 6.36 9.60
C LEU A 17 -7.99 4.85 9.49
N SER A 18 -8.12 4.15 10.62
CA SER A 18 -8.45 2.72 10.65
C SER A 18 -9.84 2.42 10.10
N VAL A 19 -10.85 3.25 10.40
CA VAL A 19 -12.20 3.12 9.85
C VAL A 19 -12.17 3.24 8.31
N PHE A 20 -11.47 4.24 7.78
CA PHE A 20 -11.31 4.40 6.34
C PHE A 20 -10.52 3.25 5.70
N ASN A 21 -9.56 2.68 6.43
CA ASN A 21 -8.88 1.47 5.97
C ASN A 21 -9.84 0.30 5.78
N ILE A 22 -10.69 0.03 6.78
CA ILE A 22 -11.67 -1.06 6.72
C ILE A 22 -12.70 -0.80 5.62
N ALA A 23 -13.24 0.42 5.54
CA ALA A 23 -14.17 0.81 4.48
C ALA A 23 -13.55 0.61 3.09
N GLY A 24 -12.30 1.03 2.92
CA GLY A 24 -11.55 0.86 1.68
C GLY A 24 -11.38 -0.59 1.26
N ARG A 25 -11.17 -1.52 2.20
CA ARG A 25 -11.10 -2.96 1.89
C ARG A 25 -12.35 -3.44 1.16
N ILE A 26 -13.53 -3.04 1.63
CA ILE A 26 -14.81 -3.49 1.08
C ILE A 26 -15.13 -2.79 -0.24
N SER A 27 -14.99 -1.46 -0.28
CA SER A 27 -15.34 -0.65 -1.45
C SER A 27 -14.45 -0.98 -2.65
N TRP A 28 -13.13 -1.04 -2.44
CA TRP A 28 -12.19 -1.28 -3.52
C TRP A 28 -12.12 -2.74 -3.93
N ALA A 29 -12.33 -3.71 -3.02
CA ALA A 29 -12.45 -5.11 -3.41
C ALA A 29 -13.58 -5.29 -4.43
N SER A 30 -14.75 -4.73 -4.11
CA SER A 30 -15.92 -4.74 -5.00
C SER A 30 -15.63 -3.99 -6.31
N LEU A 31 -15.11 -2.75 -6.22
CA LEU A 31 -14.85 -1.93 -7.41
C LEU A 31 -13.79 -2.54 -8.33
N SER A 32 -12.80 -3.24 -7.78
CA SER A 32 -11.72 -3.86 -8.57
C SER A 32 -12.21 -4.97 -9.50
N ALA A 33 -13.33 -5.63 -9.16
CA ALA A 33 -13.95 -6.63 -10.01
C ALA A 33 -14.53 -6.00 -11.29
N TYR A 34 -15.11 -4.80 -11.19
CA TYR A 34 -15.70 -4.08 -12.32
C TYR A 34 -14.67 -3.26 -13.12
N LEU A 35 -13.76 -2.58 -12.43
CA LEU A 35 -12.75 -1.72 -13.06
C LEU A 35 -11.59 -2.52 -13.68
N GLY A 36 -11.35 -3.73 -13.15
CA GLY A 36 -10.19 -4.56 -13.46
C GLY A 36 -9.03 -4.30 -12.49
N ARG A 37 -8.48 -5.38 -11.92
CA ARG A 37 -7.53 -5.31 -10.80
C ARG A 37 -6.24 -4.56 -11.15
N LYS A 38 -5.67 -4.78 -12.34
CA LYS A 38 -4.47 -4.04 -12.80
C LYS A 38 -4.71 -2.52 -12.86
N ARG A 39 -5.90 -2.10 -13.32
CA ARG A 39 -6.28 -0.68 -13.39
C ARG A 39 -6.51 -0.10 -12.01
N THR A 40 -7.10 -0.86 -11.09
CA THR A 40 -7.25 -0.44 -9.69
C THR A 40 -5.90 -0.13 -9.03
N TYR A 41 -4.88 -0.97 -9.23
CA TYR A 41 -3.52 -0.68 -8.74
C TYR A 41 -2.90 0.54 -9.40
N ALA A 42 -3.12 0.72 -10.71
CA ALA A 42 -2.69 1.92 -11.41
C ALA A 42 -3.31 3.19 -10.80
N VAL A 43 -4.61 3.15 -10.46
CA VAL A 43 -5.31 4.24 -9.75
C VAL A 43 -4.71 4.47 -8.37
N PHE A 44 -4.43 3.43 -7.57
CA PHE A 44 -3.84 3.60 -6.24
C PHE A 44 -2.51 4.33 -6.26
N PHE A 45 -1.61 3.94 -7.17
CA PHE A 45 -0.31 4.60 -7.27
C PHE A 45 -0.43 6.02 -7.85
N ALA A 46 -1.25 6.23 -8.88
CA ALA A 46 -1.42 7.54 -9.51
C ALA A 46 -2.12 8.54 -8.57
N LEU A 47 -3.28 8.17 -8.02
CA LEU A 47 -4.01 8.98 -7.06
C LEU A 47 -3.19 9.18 -5.78
N GLY A 48 -2.53 8.14 -5.27
CA GLY A 48 -1.63 8.25 -4.12
C GLY A 48 -0.52 9.26 -4.33
N THR A 49 0.13 9.23 -5.50
CA THR A 49 1.18 10.20 -5.86
C THR A 49 0.64 11.63 -5.76
N VAL A 50 -0.54 11.89 -6.35
CA VAL A 50 -1.17 13.21 -6.31
C VAL A 50 -1.52 13.62 -4.88
N LEU A 51 -2.13 12.73 -4.09
CA LEU A 51 -2.53 13.05 -2.71
C LEU A 51 -1.33 13.32 -1.79
N TYR A 52 -0.24 12.54 -1.91
CA TYR A 52 0.99 12.80 -1.17
C TYR A 52 1.66 14.10 -1.61
N ALA A 53 1.64 14.44 -2.90
CA ALA A 53 2.16 15.71 -3.39
C ALA A 53 1.31 16.93 -2.95
N LEU A 54 0.00 16.73 -2.72
CA LEU A 54 -0.92 17.76 -2.22
C LEU A 54 -0.86 17.93 -0.70
N ALA A 55 -0.42 16.93 0.06
CA ALA A 55 -0.37 17.00 1.53
C ALA A 55 0.47 18.19 2.07
N PRO A 56 1.67 18.51 1.53
CA PRO A 56 2.41 19.72 1.90
C PRO A 56 1.65 21.02 1.65
N TRP A 57 0.82 21.08 0.60
CA TRP A 57 0.02 22.26 0.30
C TRP A 57 -1.10 22.45 1.31
N ALA A 58 -1.80 21.37 1.68
CA ALA A 58 -2.79 21.40 2.76
C ALA A 58 -2.19 21.85 4.10
N GLY A 59 -0.97 21.40 4.41
CA GLY A 59 -0.21 21.82 5.58
C GLY A 59 0.15 23.31 5.56
N ARG A 60 0.59 23.85 4.42
CA ARG A 60 0.90 25.28 4.26
C ARG A 60 -0.32 26.19 4.41
N LEU A 61 -1.50 25.72 4.00
CA LEU A 61 -2.76 26.43 4.22
C LEU A 61 -3.21 26.43 5.69
N GLY A 62 -2.58 25.63 6.56
CA GLY A 62 -3.00 25.44 7.95
C GLY A 62 -4.31 24.65 8.09
N SER A 63 -4.83 24.06 7.01
CA SER A 63 -6.10 23.33 7.02
C SER A 63 -5.92 21.89 7.48
N VAL A 64 -6.09 21.68 8.78
CA VAL A 64 -6.05 20.33 9.39
C VAL A 64 -7.12 19.42 8.77
N ALA A 65 -8.31 19.95 8.50
CA ALA A 65 -9.40 19.17 7.91
C ALA A 65 -9.03 18.63 6.53
N LEU A 66 -8.45 19.47 5.66
CA LEU A 66 -8.01 19.03 4.33
C LEU A 66 -6.92 17.96 4.43
N PHE A 67 -5.92 18.17 5.30
CA PHE A 67 -4.86 17.19 5.54
C PHE A 67 -5.44 15.83 5.97
N VAL A 68 -6.36 15.82 6.94
CA VAL A 68 -7.03 14.61 7.41
C VAL A 68 -7.78 13.92 6.26
N VAL A 69 -8.53 14.65 5.45
CA VAL A 69 -9.28 14.09 4.31
C VAL A 69 -8.34 13.43 3.30
N LEU A 70 -7.21 14.06 2.96
CA LEU A 70 -6.22 13.47 2.04
C LEU A 70 -5.73 12.10 2.55
N PHE A 71 -5.37 12.02 3.84
CA PHE A 71 -4.92 10.77 4.44
C PHE A 71 -6.04 9.74 4.60
N CYS A 72 -7.28 10.16 4.90
CA CYS A 72 -8.42 9.24 4.90
C CYS A 72 -8.59 8.57 3.53
N VAL A 73 -8.51 9.34 2.42
CA VAL A 73 -8.59 8.78 1.07
C VAL A 73 -7.42 7.82 0.81
N ILE A 74 -6.18 8.20 1.15
CA ILE A 74 -5.01 7.32 1.03
C ILE A 74 -5.23 6.00 1.79
N LEU A 75 -5.78 6.06 3.00
CA LEU A 75 -6.00 4.87 3.83
C LEU A 75 -7.09 3.95 3.27
N THR A 76 -8.08 4.50 2.55
CA THR A 76 -9.02 3.63 1.81
C THR A 76 -8.29 2.81 0.75
N MET A 77 -7.36 3.41 0.02
CA MET A 77 -6.58 2.73 -1.02
C MET A 77 -5.63 1.70 -0.41
N TYR A 78 -5.02 2.02 0.74
CA TYR A 78 -4.19 1.07 1.47
C TYR A 78 -4.98 -0.20 1.83
N GLY A 79 -6.20 -0.03 2.34
CA GLY A 79 -7.10 -1.16 2.62
C GLY A 79 -7.51 -1.91 1.36
N GLY A 80 -7.89 -1.17 0.32
CA GLY A 80 -8.28 -1.72 -0.98
C GLY A 80 -7.19 -2.53 -1.66
N GLY A 81 -5.93 -2.06 -1.60
CA GLY A 81 -4.75 -2.79 -2.06
C GLY A 81 -4.71 -4.16 -1.41
N PHE A 82 -4.61 -4.20 -0.07
CA PHE A 82 -4.54 -5.47 0.67
C PHE A 82 -5.68 -6.44 0.40
N ALA A 83 -6.91 -5.94 0.27
CA ALA A 83 -8.06 -6.78 -0.04
C ALA A 83 -8.02 -7.37 -1.46
N THR A 84 -7.38 -6.68 -2.40
CA THR A 84 -7.33 -7.07 -3.81
C THR A 84 -6.08 -7.84 -4.20
N ILE A 85 -5.01 -7.84 -3.38
CA ILE A 85 -3.74 -8.56 -3.65
C ILE A 85 -3.96 -10.03 -4.03
N PRO A 86 -4.66 -10.87 -3.24
CA PRO A 86 -4.71 -12.30 -3.53
C PRO A 86 -5.37 -12.58 -4.87
N ALA A 87 -6.41 -11.82 -5.18
CA ALA A 87 -7.17 -11.94 -6.40
C ALA A 87 -6.36 -11.42 -7.60
N TYR A 88 -5.64 -10.31 -7.44
CA TYR A 88 -4.73 -9.78 -8.47
C TYR A 88 -3.58 -10.75 -8.77
N LEU A 89 -3.01 -11.37 -7.74
CA LEU A 89 -1.98 -12.40 -7.91
C LEU A 89 -2.55 -13.64 -8.61
N ALA A 90 -3.76 -14.07 -8.28
CA ALA A 90 -4.42 -15.18 -8.96
C ALA A 90 -4.62 -14.92 -10.46
N ASP A 91 -4.98 -13.69 -10.84
CA ASP A 91 -5.15 -13.32 -12.25
C ASP A 91 -3.82 -13.33 -13.05
N ILE A 92 -2.71 -13.02 -12.39
CA ILE A 92 -1.40 -12.90 -13.06
C ILE A 92 -0.64 -14.23 -13.08
N PHE A 93 -0.69 -14.96 -11.96
CA PHE A 93 0.15 -16.13 -11.71
C PHE A 93 -0.63 -17.45 -11.70
N GLY A 94 -1.96 -17.42 -11.87
CA GLY A 94 -2.82 -18.58 -11.67
C GLY A 94 -3.09 -18.85 -10.19
N THR A 95 -4.01 -19.77 -9.89
CA THR A 95 -4.51 -20.04 -8.53
C THR A 95 -3.65 -21.02 -7.74
N GLN A 96 -2.76 -21.77 -8.40
CA GLN A 96 -2.02 -22.90 -7.82
C GLN A 96 -1.04 -22.45 -6.72
N PHE A 97 -0.30 -21.37 -6.95
CA PHE A 97 0.76 -20.89 -6.06
C PHE A 97 0.48 -19.51 -5.44
N VAL A 98 -0.76 -19.02 -5.49
CA VAL A 98 -1.13 -17.69 -4.97
C VAL A 98 -0.71 -17.53 -3.52
N GLY A 99 -0.90 -18.55 -2.68
CA GLY A 99 -0.50 -18.50 -1.28
C GLY A 99 1.00 -18.28 -1.09
N ALA A 100 1.84 -19.03 -1.81
CA ALA A 100 3.30 -18.91 -1.74
C ALA A 100 3.81 -17.55 -2.27
N ILE A 101 3.24 -17.09 -3.38
CA ILE A 101 3.59 -15.79 -3.97
C ILE A 101 3.14 -14.64 -3.05
N HIS A 102 1.92 -14.73 -2.51
CA HIS A 102 1.41 -13.77 -1.55
C HIS A 102 2.27 -13.73 -0.28
N GLY A 103 2.73 -14.88 0.22
CA GLY A 103 3.66 -14.94 1.34
C GLY A 103 4.95 -14.15 1.09
N ARG A 104 5.57 -14.31 -0.08
CA ARG A 104 6.77 -13.52 -0.47
C ARG A 104 6.47 -12.02 -0.57
N LEU A 105 5.30 -11.66 -1.09
CA LEU A 105 4.84 -10.28 -1.14
C LEU A 105 4.71 -9.70 0.28
N LEU A 106 4.12 -10.44 1.22
CA LEU A 106 3.99 -10.00 2.61
C LEU A 106 5.36 -9.84 3.28
N THR A 107 6.36 -10.67 2.96
CA THR A 107 7.73 -10.47 3.42
C THR A 107 8.30 -9.13 2.93
N ALA A 108 8.14 -8.82 1.64
CA ALA A 108 8.59 -7.54 1.09
C ALA A 108 7.85 -6.35 1.71
N TRP A 109 6.55 -6.47 1.93
CA TRP A 109 5.75 -5.44 2.62
C TRP A 109 6.22 -5.23 4.07
N SER A 110 6.49 -6.30 4.82
CA SER A 110 7.00 -6.20 6.19
C SER A 110 8.37 -5.52 6.23
N ALA A 111 9.26 -5.84 5.29
CA ALA A 111 10.54 -5.15 5.16
C ALA A 111 10.35 -3.65 4.89
N ALA A 112 9.42 -3.28 3.99
CA ALA A 112 9.06 -1.89 3.76
C ALA A 112 8.45 -1.21 5.00
N GLY A 113 7.67 -1.95 5.81
CA GLY A 113 7.08 -1.46 7.06
C GLY A 113 8.12 -1.11 8.12
N ILE A 114 9.26 -1.80 8.14
CA ILE A 114 10.39 -1.49 9.03
C ILE A 114 11.22 -0.32 8.46
N LEU A 115 11.53 -0.36 7.16
CA LEU A 115 12.39 0.64 6.53
C LEU A 115 11.70 2.00 6.34
N GLY A 116 10.37 2.02 6.19
CA GLY A 116 9.59 3.25 5.94
C GLY A 116 9.75 4.30 7.04
N PRO A 117 9.47 3.98 8.32
CA PRO A 117 9.68 4.91 9.44
C PRO A 117 11.14 5.36 9.57
N VAL A 118 12.10 4.47 9.34
CA VAL A 118 13.54 4.79 9.38
C VAL A 118 13.87 5.83 8.30
N LEU A 119 13.43 5.62 7.06
CA LEU A 119 13.64 6.57 5.96
C LEU A 119 13.00 7.92 6.26
N VAL A 120 11.75 7.93 6.75
CA VAL A 120 11.01 9.16 7.08
C VAL A 120 11.71 9.95 8.18
N ASN A 121 12.15 9.27 9.25
CA ASN A 121 12.86 9.91 10.36
C ASN A 121 14.22 10.45 9.91
N TYR A 122 14.99 9.67 9.17
CA TYR A 122 16.29 10.08 8.65
C TYR A 122 16.17 11.31 7.74
N LEU A 123 15.21 11.32 6.80
CA LEU A 123 14.96 12.48 5.94
C LEU A 123 14.57 13.72 6.75
N ARG A 124 13.73 13.54 7.77
CA ARG A 124 13.32 14.65 8.63
C ARG A 124 14.50 15.22 9.40
N GLU A 125 15.31 14.37 10.04
CA GLU A 125 16.49 14.78 10.82
C GLU A 125 17.52 15.47 9.92
N TYR A 126 17.83 14.88 8.77
CA TYR A 126 18.71 15.47 7.76
C TYR A 126 18.29 16.90 7.36
N GLN A 127 16.98 17.15 7.22
CA GLN A 127 16.48 18.48 6.89
C GLN A 127 16.61 19.46 8.06
N ILE A 128 16.33 19.01 9.29
CA ILE A 128 16.44 19.83 10.49
C ILE A 128 17.91 20.24 10.73
N ASP A 129 18.85 19.31 10.56
CA ASP A 129 20.29 19.57 10.73
C ASP A 129 20.82 20.62 9.75
N ARG A 130 20.18 20.75 8.58
CA ARG A 130 20.48 21.78 7.58
C ARG A 130 19.73 23.10 7.81
N GLY A 131 19.08 23.26 8.96
CA GLY A 131 18.38 24.48 9.37
C GLY A 131 16.95 24.62 8.85
N VAL A 132 16.37 23.57 8.25
CA VAL A 132 14.96 23.60 7.83
C VAL A 132 14.07 23.56 9.07
N PRO A 133 13.08 24.47 9.22
CA PRO A 133 12.15 24.41 10.34
C PRO A 133 11.43 23.05 10.41
N ALA A 134 11.26 22.50 11.62
CA ALA A 134 10.66 21.18 11.82
C ALA A 134 9.26 21.04 11.19
N ALA A 135 8.49 22.14 11.13
CA ALA A 135 7.18 22.19 10.48
C ALA A 135 7.25 21.96 8.95
N GLN A 136 8.37 22.28 8.32
CA GLN A 136 8.59 22.12 6.87
C GLN A 136 9.38 20.87 6.52
N ALA A 137 10.09 20.27 7.49
CA ALA A 137 10.89 19.07 7.27
C ALA A 137 10.08 17.90 6.68
N TYR A 138 8.81 17.77 7.06
CA TYR A 138 7.91 16.74 6.52
C TYR A 138 7.47 16.98 5.07
N ASN A 139 7.56 18.20 4.54
CA ASN A 139 7.15 18.48 3.16
C ASN A 139 8.02 17.72 2.16
N VAL A 140 9.34 17.72 2.38
CA VAL A 140 10.29 16.98 1.54
C VAL A 140 10.04 15.48 1.67
N THR A 141 9.78 14.99 2.88
CA THR A 141 9.41 13.58 3.08
C THR A 141 8.19 13.19 2.26
N MET A 142 7.13 14.01 2.24
CA MET A 142 5.93 13.72 1.46
C MET A 142 6.22 13.66 -0.05
N TYR A 143 7.08 14.54 -0.57
CA TYR A 143 7.49 14.49 -1.98
C TYR A 143 8.35 13.25 -2.31
N VAL A 144 9.22 12.83 -1.40
CA VAL A 144 9.98 11.58 -1.56
C VAL A 144 9.03 10.38 -1.60
N LEU A 145 8.04 10.32 -0.70
CA LEU A 145 7.02 9.26 -0.72
C LEU A 145 6.20 9.27 -2.02
N ALA A 146 5.85 10.46 -2.53
CA ALA A 146 5.21 10.59 -3.83
C ALA A 146 6.10 10.05 -4.98
N ALA A 147 7.40 10.33 -4.97
CA ALA A 147 8.35 9.79 -5.95
C ALA A 147 8.46 8.25 -5.87
N LEU A 148 8.43 7.68 -4.66
CA LEU A 148 8.39 6.23 -4.48
C LEU A 148 7.11 5.60 -5.04
N LEU A 149 5.96 6.29 -4.93
CA LEU A 149 4.71 5.85 -5.55
C LEU A 149 4.77 5.91 -7.08
N VAL A 150 5.46 6.91 -7.67
CA VAL A 150 5.72 6.94 -9.11
C VAL A 150 6.59 5.75 -9.54
N ALA A 151 7.65 5.45 -8.80
CA ALA A 151 8.46 4.25 -9.07
C ALA A 151 7.61 2.97 -8.97
N GLY A 152 6.76 2.86 -7.95
CA GLY A 152 5.79 1.78 -7.80
C GLY A 152 4.79 1.68 -8.97
N PHE A 153 4.31 2.82 -9.48
CA PHE A 153 3.45 2.87 -10.66
C PHE A 153 4.15 2.30 -11.89
N LEU A 154 5.39 2.70 -12.15
CA LEU A 154 6.18 2.21 -13.28
C LEU A 154 6.44 0.70 -13.15
N CYS A 155 6.78 0.23 -11.95
CA CYS A 155 6.89 -1.21 -11.67
C CYS A 155 5.57 -1.95 -11.94
N ASN A 156 4.42 -1.39 -11.52
CA ASN A 156 3.11 -1.99 -11.77
C ASN A 156 2.77 -2.07 -13.27
N LEU A 157 3.17 -1.08 -14.07
CA LEU A 157 2.99 -1.13 -15.52
C LEU A 157 3.80 -2.27 -16.16
N ALA A 158 5.00 -2.52 -15.63
CA ALA A 158 5.89 -3.59 -16.09
C ALA A 158 5.38 -5.01 -15.75
N ILE A 159 4.47 -5.16 -14.78
CA ILE A 159 3.88 -6.46 -14.44
C ILE A 159 3.03 -6.98 -15.61
N ARG A 160 3.31 -8.21 -16.04
CA ARG A 160 2.58 -8.92 -17.11
C ARG A 160 2.13 -10.29 -16.62
N PRO A 161 1.04 -10.84 -17.18
CA PRO A 161 0.64 -12.22 -16.93
C PRO A 161 1.79 -13.19 -17.20
N VAL A 162 1.90 -14.24 -16.37
CA VAL A 162 2.88 -15.29 -16.59
C VAL A 162 2.56 -16.06 -17.88
N ALA A 163 3.61 -16.39 -18.64
CA ALA A 163 3.44 -17.14 -19.89
C ALA A 163 2.87 -18.53 -19.64
N GLU A 164 2.00 -19.00 -20.54
CA GLU A 164 1.22 -20.23 -20.31
C GLU A 164 2.05 -21.49 -20.06
N ARG A 165 3.26 -21.54 -20.64
CA ARG A 165 4.23 -22.64 -20.45
C ARG A 165 4.66 -22.87 -18.99
N TRP A 166 4.43 -21.91 -18.10
CA TRP A 166 4.75 -22.04 -16.67
C TRP A 166 3.55 -22.49 -15.84
N PHE A 167 2.35 -22.58 -16.44
CA PHE A 167 1.23 -23.24 -15.78
C PHE A 167 1.45 -24.75 -15.80
N MET A 168 1.08 -25.39 -14.69
CA MET A 168 1.06 -26.84 -14.60
C MET A 168 -0.04 -27.40 -15.48
N SER A 169 0.28 -28.45 -16.23
CA SER A 169 -0.72 -29.29 -16.89
C SER A 169 -1.59 -30.00 -15.86
N ASP A 170 -2.81 -30.39 -16.24
CA ASP A 170 -3.73 -31.11 -15.35
C ASP A 170 -3.08 -32.37 -14.75
N ALA A 171 -2.27 -33.08 -15.54
CA ALA A 171 -1.53 -34.26 -15.10
C ALA A 171 -0.42 -33.97 -14.07
N GLU A 172 0.17 -32.77 -14.08
CA GLU A 172 1.13 -32.33 -13.06
C GLU A 172 0.42 -31.93 -11.78
N VAL A 173 -0.69 -31.18 -11.89
CA VAL A 173 -1.54 -30.81 -10.75
C VAL A 173 -2.02 -32.06 -10.00
N GLU A 174 -2.45 -33.08 -10.72
CA GLU A 174 -2.99 -34.30 -10.11
C GLU A 174 -1.91 -35.13 -9.43
N ARG A 175 -0.71 -35.20 -10.02
CA ARG A 175 0.48 -35.80 -9.39
C ARG A 175 0.89 -35.09 -8.11
N GLU A 176 0.88 -33.76 -8.11
CA GLU A 176 1.28 -32.97 -6.95
C GLU A 176 0.24 -33.01 -5.82
N ARG A 177 -1.04 -33.04 -6.17
CA ARG A 177 -2.12 -33.33 -5.20
C ARG A 177 -1.97 -34.71 -4.59
N ALA A 178 -1.63 -35.72 -5.40
CA ALA A 178 -1.42 -37.08 -4.92
C ALA A 178 -0.20 -37.17 -3.98
N SER A 179 0.91 -36.46 -4.26
CA SER A 179 2.06 -36.42 -3.36
C SER A 179 1.75 -35.71 -2.04
N LEU A 180 1.04 -34.59 -2.08
CA LEU A 180 0.63 -33.87 -0.86
C LEU A 180 -0.28 -34.73 0.04
N ARG A 181 -1.25 -35.45 -0.56
CA ARG A 181 -2.11 -36.37 0.19
C ARG A 181 -1.33 -37.46 0.92
N ARG A 182 -0.21 -37.95 0.34
CA ARG A 182 0.65 -38.95 0.97
C ARG A 182 1.50 -38.42 2.13
N VAL A 183 1.79 -37.12 2.16
CA VAL A 183 2.59 -36.49 3.22
C VAL A 183 1.75 -36.14 4.44
N ILE A 184 0.44 -35.91 4.23
CA ILE A 184 -0.50 -35.49 5.28
C ILE A 184 -1.21 -36.70 5.92
N ALA A 185 -1.25 -37.83 5.23
CA ALA A 185 -1.75 -39.11 5.74
C ALA A 185 -0.67 -39.84 6.56
#